data_AF-A0A5B8HJS5-F1
#
_entry.id   AF-A0A5B8HJS5-F1
#
_cell.length_a   1.000
_cell.length_b   1.000
_cell.length_c   1.000
_cell.angle_alpha   90.00
_cell.angle_beta   90.00
_cell.angle_gamma   90.00
#
_symmetry.space_group_name_H-M   'P 1'
#
loop_
_entity.id
_entity.type
_entity.pdbx_description
1 polymer ?
#
loop_
_entity_poly.entity_id
_entity_poly.type
_entity_poly.pdbx_seq_one_letter_code
_entity_poly.pdbx_strand_id
1 'polypeptide(L)' 'MVSDEIRGLADYVNIPRTIATVISANRATLHELDTVYGLEDLWALLEIITIDNYNAEVARRRSEQ' A
#
# COMPACT_ATOMS: atom_id res chain seq x y z
N MET A 1 5.94 -2.70 -19.33
CA MET A 1 6.42 -3.89 -18.59
C MET A 1 5.50 -4.04 -17.39
N VAL A 2 4.35 -4.67 -17.59
CA VAL A 2 3.38 -4.93 -16.51
C VAL A 2 3.84 -6.22 -15.85
N SER A 3 4.15 -6.12 -14.56
CA SER A 3 4.62 -7.22 -13.73
C SER A 3 3.67 -8.41 -13.82
N ASP A 4 4.24 -9.61 -13.84
CA ASP A 4 3.55 -10.91 -13.78
C ASP A 4 2.49 -10.88 -12.66
N GLU A 5 1.23 -10.73 -13.05
CA GLU A 5 0.09 -10.86 -12.14
C GLU A 5 0.09 -12.30 -11.63
N ILE A 6 0.26 -12.47 -10.32
CA ILE A 6 0.12 -13.78 -9.68
C ILE A 6 -1.26 -14.33 -10.06
N ARG A 7 -1.27 -15.36 -10.91
CA ARG A 7 -2.49 -15.94 -11.48
C ARG A 7 -3.46 -16.31 -10.35
N GLY A 8 -4.68 -15.76 -10.40
CA GLY A 8 -5.77 -16.07 -9.48
C GLY A 8 -6.08 -14.98 -8.43
N LEU A 9 -5.30 -13.90 -8.35
CA LEU A 9 -5.66 -12.75 -7.52
C LEU A 9 -6.67 -11.86 -8.25
N ALA A 10 -7.69 -11.38 -7.54
CA ALA A 10 -8.68 -10.45 -8.06
C ALA A 10 -8.15 -9.00 -7.96
N ASP A 11 -8.40 -8.20 -8.99
CA ASP A 11 -8.03 -6.78 -9.02
C ASP A 11 -9.17 -5.86 -8.58
N TYR A 12 -8.78 -4.69 -8.08
CA TYR A 12 -9.69 -3.58 -7.85
C TYR A 12 -10.06 -2.94 -9.19
N VAL A 13 -11.30 -3.15 -9.65
CA VAL A 13 -11.76 -2.67 -10.96
C VAL A 13 -12.15 -1.18 -10.96
N ASN A 14 -12.69 -0.69 -9.85
CA ASN A 14 -13.30 0.65 -9.77
C ASN A 14 -12.49 1.67 -8.96
N ILE A 15 -11.32 1.28 -8.43
CA ILE A 15 -10.52 2.13 -7.56
C ILE A 15 -9.06 2.05 -8.01
N PRO A 16 -8.36 3.19 -8.16
CA PRO A 16 -6.93 3.19 -8.43
C PRO A 16 -6.14 2.39 -7.40
N ARG A 17 -5.12 1.66 -7.88
CA ARG A 17 -4.29 0.80 -7.01
C ARG A 17 -3.66 1.56 -5.84
N THR A 18 -3.24 2.80 -6.04
CA THR A 18 -2.67 3.67 -5.00
C THR A 18 -3.63 3.91 -3.84
N ILE A 19 -4.87 4.28 -4.13
CA ILE A 19 -5.93 4.47 -3.12
C ILE A 19 -6.25 3.14 -2.43
N ALA A 20 -6.41 2.07 -3.23
CA ALA A 20 -6.72 0.75 -2.69
C ALA A 20 -5.62 0.24 -1.75
N THR A 21 -4.33 0.46 -2.07
CA THR A 21 -3.20 0.07 -1.23
C THR A 21 -3.22 0.77 0.13
N VAL A 22 -3.45 2.09 0.15
CA VAL A 22 -3.46 2.86 1.41
C VAL A 22 -4.63 2.45 2.31
N ILE A 23 -5.82 2.24 1.73
CA ILE A 23 -6.99 1.77 2.47
C ILE A 23 -6.76 0.35 2.99
N SER A 24 -6.24 -0.55 2.15
CA SER A 24 -5.99 -1.95 2.52
C SER A 24 -4.94 -2.08 3.63
N ALA A 25 -3.98 -1.17 3.67
CA ALA A 25 -2.97 -1.09 4.73
C ALA A 25 -3.49 -0.44 6.03
N ASN A 26 -4.78 -0.07 6.10
CA ASN A 26 -5.39 0.65 7.21
C ASN A 26 -4.63 1.94 7.58
N ARG A 27 -4.13 2.67 6.57
CA ARG A 27 -3.40 3.94 6.78
C ARG A 27 -4.29 5.18 6.59
N ALA A 28 -5.36 5.04 5.82
CA ALA A 28 -6.41 6.05 5.71
C ALA A 28 -7.73 5.38 5.30
N THR A 29 -8.83 6.08 5.51
CA THR A 29 -10.15 5.73 5.01
C THR A 29 -10.41 6.40 3.66
N LEU A 30 -11.42 5.89 2.94
CA LEU A 30 -11.84 6.53 1.69
C LEU A 30 -12.31 7.98 1.91
N HIS A 31 -12.98 8.25 3.03
CA HIS A 31 -13.45 9.60 3.36
C HIS A 31 -12.30 10.57 3.58
N GLU A 32 -11.26 10.16 4.31
CA GLU A 32 -10.09 11.00 4.55
C GLU A 32 -9.33 11.30 3.25
N LEU A 33 -9.17 10.31 2.36
CA LEU A 33 -8.53 10.49 1.05
C LEU A 33 -9.32 11.39 0.09
N ASP A 34 -10.63 11.52 0.29
CA ASP A 34 -11.51 12.34 -0.57
C ASP A 34 -11.68 13.78 -0.04
N THR A 35 -11.55 13.98 1.27
CA THR A 35 -11.93 15.25 1.92
C THR A 35 -10.83 15.95 2.72
N VAL A 36 -9.83 15.21 3.21
CA VAL A 36 -8.79 15.74 4.12
C VAL A 36 -7.42 15.71 3.47
N TYR A 37 -7.03 14.55 2.92
CA TYR A 37 -5.70 14.33 2.38
C TYR A 37 -5.59 14.75 0.92
N GLY A 38 -4.49 15.41 0.60
CA GLY A 38 -4.12 15.74 -0.76
C GLY A 38 -3.38 14.60 -1.45
N LEU A 39 -3.02 14.83 -2.71
CA LEU A 39 -2.21 13.88 -3.49
C LEU A 39 -0.84 13.64 -2.86
N GLU A 40 -0.23 14.68 -2.28
CA GLU A 40 1.07 14.57 -1.61
C GLU A 40 1.01 13.66 -0.37
N ASP A 41 -0.04 13.81 0.44
CA ASP A 41 -0.27 12.95 1.61
C ASP A 41 -0.45 11.48 1.19
N LEU A 42 -1.18 11.23 0.09
CA LEU A 42 -1.32 9.88 -0.46
C LEU A 42 0.05 9.26 -0.79
N TRP A 43 0.96 10.03 -1.39
CA TRP A 43 2.32 9.56 -1.69
C TRP A 43 3.14 9.32 -0.44
N ALA A 44 3.04 10.19 0.57
CA ALA A 44 3.70 9.99 1.85
C ALA A 44 3.22 8.70 2.55
N LEU A 45 1.91 8.42 2.53
CA LEU A 45 1.36 7.18 3.09
C LEU A 45 1.86 5.94 2.33
N LEU A 46 2.00 6.00 1.01
CA LEU A 46 2.56 4.91 0.21
C LEU A 46 4.04 4.65 0.54
N GLU A 47 4.82 5.71 0.77
CA GLU A 47 6.20 5.57 1.23
C GLU A 47 6.26 4.89 2.60
N ILE A 48 5.46 5.36 3.57
CA ILE A 48 5.37 4.76 4.91
C ILE A 48 5.07 3.26 4.81
N ILE A 49 4.06 2.87 4.03
CA ILE A 49 3.72 1.45 3.83
C ILE A 49 4.90 0.66 3.26
N THR A 50 5.60 1.23 2.29
CA THR A 50 6.75 0.58 1.64
C THR A 50 7.89 0.36 2.63
N ILE A 51 8.21 1.39 3.43
CA ILE A 51 9.27 1.32 4.45
C ILE A 51 8.90 0.35 5.58
N ASP A 52 7.65 0.37 6.04
CA ASP A 52 7.16 -0.56 7.08
C ASP A 52 7.32 -2.01 6.62
N ASN A 53 6.91 -2.32 5.38
CA ASN A 53 7.04 -3.66 4.80
C ASN A 53 8.51 -4.09 4.69
N TYR A 54 9.39 -3.18 4.25
CA TYR A 54 10.82 -3.45 4.19
C TYR A 54 11.40 -3.74 5.57
N ASN A 55 11.08 -2.92 6.57
CA ASN A 55 11.56 -3.10 7.94
C ASN A 55 11.07 -4.42 8.55
N ALA A 56 9.81 -4.79 8.32
CA ALA A 56 9.25 -6.06 8.75
C ALA A 56 10.00 -7.26 8.14
N GLU A 57 10.32 -7.19 6.85
CA GLU A 57 11.10 -8.24 6.16
C GLU A 57 12.54 -8.32 6.68
N VAL A 58 13.20 -7.19 6.92
CA VAL A 58 14.55 -7.16 7.53
C VAL A 58 14.52 -7.75 8.94
N ALA A 59 13.52 -7.40 9.75
CA ALA A 59 13.35 -7.96 11.09
C ALA A 59 13.14 -9.48 11.04
N ARG A 60 12.27 -9.97 10.15
CA ARG A 60 12.03 -11.41 9.93
C ARG A 60 13.32 -12.16 9.59
N ARG A 61 14.11 -11.63 8.64
CA ARG A 61 15.40 -12.24 8.24
C ARG A 61 16.43 -12.28 9.37
N ARG A 62 16.37 -11.32 10.30
CA ARG A 62 17.25 -11.29 11.48
C ARG A 62 16.81 -12.28 12.56
N SER A 63 15.51 -12.53 12.73
CA SER A 63 15.00 -13.51 13.70
C SER A 63 15.22 -14.97 13.30
N GLU A 64 15.44 -15.22 12.01
CA GLU A 64 15.68 -16.57 11.46
C GLU A 64 17.17 -16.98 11.50
N GLN A 65 18.06 -16.09 11.95
CA GLN A 65 19.50 -16.31 12.15
C GLN A 65 19.81 -16.57 13.63
#